data_AF-A0A969HE42-F1
#
_entry.id   AF-A0A969HE42-F1
#
_cell.length_a   1.000
_cell.length_b   1.000
_cell.length_c   1.000
_cell.angle_alpha   90.00
_cell.angle_beta   90.00
_cell.angle_gamma   90.00
#
_symmetry.space_group_name_H-M   'P 1'
#
loop_
_entity.id
_entity.type
_entity.pdbx_description
1 polymer ?
#
loop_
_entity_poly.entity_id
_entity_poly.type
_entity_poly.pdbx_seq_one_letter_code
_entity_poly.pdbx_strand_id
1 'polypeptide(L)'
;MENLTSATPVPETETGILTEPLVYRVVTTQSVTYLADRLTYWQQLYPGENPFINQFTRQVRREATSQLGRNGIALEQLQAVLPFQQEIPLPNRRNLRYGPHGIHEYRGKFFPQLVRSLLNIAGVSPASLILDPMCGSGTTPTEAALLGCQAIGLDLNPLSVLMSRAKYASLTIQPDELIKAYQSFKGELLHPATSSAQLPWLESLPPQDQAYLTNWFAPQVVSCA
;
A
#
# COMPACT_ATOMS: atom_id res chain seq x y z
N MET A 1 -27.74 8.83 -5.93
CA MET A 1 -26.42 8.88 -6.59
C MET A 1 -26.64 8.51 -8.03
N GLU A 2 -26.42 9.43 -8.97
CA GLU A 2 -26.38 9.10 -10.39
C GLU A 2 -25.16 8.21 -10.62
N ASN A 3 -25.40 6.92 -10.86
CA ASN A 3 -24.35 6.02 -11.29
C ASN A 3 -23.73 6.58 -12.59
N LEU A 4 -22.42 6.48 -12.74
CA LEU A 4 -21.70 6.78 -13.99
C LEU A 4 -22.10 5.85 -15.15
N THR A 5 -23.18 5.08 -15.03
CA THR A 5 -23.66 4.07 -15.97
C THR A 5 -24.03 4.61 -17.34
N SER A 6 -24.23 5.92 -17.50
CA SER A 6 -24.49 6.56 -18.80
C SER A 6 -23.22 7.04 -19.52
N ALA A 7 -22.05 6.95 -18.89
CA ALA A 7 -20.84 7.62 -19.32
C ALA A 7 -19.82 6.62 -19.87
N THR A 8 -20.08 6.06 -21.05
CA THR A 8 -19.14 5.14 -21.74
C THR A 8 -17.93 5.93 -22.23
N PRO A 9 -16.70 5.60 -21.78
CA PRO A 9 -15.49 6.26 -22.29
C PRO A 9 -15.30 5.96 -23.78
N VAL A 10 -15.10 7.01 -24.58
CA VAL A 10 -14.83 6.90 -26.02
C VAL A 10 -13.36 7.26 -26.26
N PRO A 11 -12.56 6.40 -26.91
CA PRO A 11 -11.15 6.71 -27.19
C PRO A 11 -11.06 7.93 -28.11
N GLU A 12 -10.15 8.86 -27.82
CA GLU A 12 -9.90 10.03 -28.68
C GLU A 12 -8.94 9.71 -29.83
N THR A 13 -8.21 8.61 -29.73
CA THR A 13 -7.28 8.13 -30.75
C THR A 13 -7.54 6.66 -31.05
N GLU A 14 -7.85 6.33 -32.30
CA GLU A 14 -7.71 4.97 -32.83
C GLU A 14 -6.26 4.81 -33.27
N THR A 15 -5.51 3.82 -32.75
CA THR A 15 -4.53 3.00 -33.51
C THR A 15 -3.60 2.15 -32.61
N GLY A 16 -3.24 0.99 -33.15
CA GLY A 16 -2.55 -0.12 -32.48
C GLY A 16 -1.04 0.01 -32.26
N ILE A 17 -0.54 1.18 -31.86
CA ILE A 17 0.84 1.33 -31.38
C ILE A 17 0.85 2.12 -30.07
N LEU A 18 1.19 1.46 -28.96
CA LEU A 18 1.16 1.99 -27.59
C LEU A 18 2.38 2.89 -27.27
N THR A 19 2.71 3.86 -28.12
CA THR A 19 3.78 4.86 -27.82
C THR A 19 3.24 6.11 -27.15
N GLU A 20 1.93 6.39 -27.27
CA GLU A 20 1.26 7.55 -26.70
C GLU A 20 0.29 7.13 -25.57
N PRO A 21 0.00 8.01 -24.59
CA PRO A 21 -0.99 7.73 -23.56
C PRO A 21 -2.38 7.56 -24.19
N LEU A 22 -3.10 6.52 -23.75
CA LEU A 22 -4.48 6.32 -24.18
C LEU A 22 -5.38 7.40 -23.56
N VAL A 23 -5.99 8.24 -24.41
CA VAL A 23 -6.91 9.29 -23.99
C VAL A 23 -8.34 8.88 -24.32
N TYR A 24 -9.23 9.09 -23.35
CA TYR A 24 -10.65 8.82 -23.51
C TYR A 24 -11.48 10.03 -23.07
N ARG A 25 -12.56 10.28 -23.81
CA ARG A 25 -13.57 11.27 -23.51
C ARG A 25 -14.74 10.63 -22.79
N VAL A 26 -15.23 11.30 -21.75
CA VAL A 26 -16.39 10.89 -20.96
C VAL A 26 -17.30 12.09 -20.78
N VAL A 27 -18.60 11.94 -21.09
CA VAL A 27 -19.63 12.95 -20.80
C VAL A 27 -20.33 12.56 -19.51
N THR A 28 -20.34 13.45 -18.51
CA THR A 28 -20.86 13.15 -17.17
C THR A 28 -21.27 14.42 -16.42
N THR A 29 -22.21 14.27 -15.49
CA THR A 29 -22.63 15.31 -14.54
C THR A 29 -21.68 15.45 -13.35
N GLN A 30 -20.78 14.47 -13.16
CA GLN A 30 -19.84 14.44 -12.05
C GLN A 30 -18.68 15.42 -12.26
N SER A 31 -18.25 16.07 -11.18
CA SER A 31 -17.12 16.99 -11.25
C SER A 31 -15.80 16.25 -11.48
N VAL A 32 -14.81 16.95 -12.08
CA VAL A 32 -13.45 16.41 -12.26
C VAL A 32 -12.85 16.00 -10.92
N THR A 33 -13.07 16.77 -9.86
CA THR A 33 -12.58 16.44 -8.51
C THR A 33 -13.22 15.17 -7.96
N TYR A 34 -14.51 14.96 -8.16
CA TYR A 34 -15.19 13.72 -7.77
C TYR A 34 -14.58 12.51 -8.49
N LEU A 35 -14.37 12.63 -9.80
CA LEU A 35 -13.75 11.57 -10.61
C LEU A 35 -12.30 11.32 -10.19
N ALA A 36 -11.53 12.37 -9.94
CA ALA A 36 -10.13 12.26 -9.51
C ALA A 36 -10.00 11.52 -8.18
N ASP A 37 -10.99 11.65 -7.30
CA ASP A 37 -11.04 10.96 -6.02
C ASP A 37 -11.38 9.46 -6.17
N ARG A 38 -12.25 9.12 -7.13
CA ARG A 38 -12.86 7.78 -7.27
C ARG A 38 -12.21 6.89 -8.33
N LEU A 39 -11.56 7.44 -9.35
CA LEU A 39 -10.98 6.65 -10.43
C LEU A 39 -9.67 5.97 -10.01
N THR A 40 -9.60 4.66 -10.25
CA THR A 40 -8.54 3.76 -9.76
C THR A 40 -7.57 3.27 -10.84
N TYR A 41 -7.96 3.39 -12.10
CA TYR A 41 -7.16 2.93 -13.25
C TYR A 41 -6.84 4.06 -14.24
N TRP A 42 -7.09 5.30 -13.83
CA TRP A 42 -6.84 6.50 -14.63
C TRP A 42 -5.74 7.34 -13.99
N GLN A 43 -4.89 7.93 -14.82
CA GLN A 43 -3.75 8.73 -14.34
C GLN A 43 -4.13 10.18 -14.08
N GLN A 44 -4.69 10.83 -15.08
CA GLN A 44 -5.02 12.26 -15.09
C GLN A 44 -6.40 12.47 -15.69
N LEU A 45 -7.01 13.58 -15.30
CA LEU A 45 -8.28 14.08 -15.79
C LEU A 45 -8.11 15.52 -16.23
N TYR A 46 -8.85 15.89 -17.28
CA TYR A 46 -8.88 17.22 -17.85
C TYR A 46 -10.35 17.64 -18.04
N PRO A 47 -10.75 18.85 -17.62
CA PRO A 47 -12.03 19.40 -18.05
C PRO A 47 -11.94 19.67 -19.56
N GLY A 48 -12.96 19.25 -20.31
CA GLY A 48 -12.91 19.10 -21.77
C GLY A 48 -12.56 20.33 -22.60
N GLU A 49 -12.51 21.53 -22.00
CA GLU A 49 -12.17 22.79 -22.67
C GLU A 49 -10.77 23.32 -22.31
N ASN A 50 -10.06 22.74 -21.34
CA ASN A 50 -8.76 23.25 -20.91
C ASN A 50 -7.79 22.14 -20.44
N PRO A 51 -6.90 21.64 -21.31
CA PRO A 51 -5.91 20.62 -20.95
C PRO A 51 -4.84 21.13 -19.97
N PHE A 52 -4.75 22.45 -19.75
CA PHE A 52 -3.82 23.05 -18.79
C PHE A 52 -4.29 22.95 -17.33
N ILE A 53 -5.55 22.54 -17.09
CA ILE A 53 -6.07 22.21 -15.75
C ILE A 53 -6.04 20.69 -15.61
N ASN A 54 -4.88 20.14 -15.25
CA ASN A 54 -4.74 18.70 -15.04
C ASN A 54 -4.96 18.33 -13.57
N GLN A 55 -5.72 17.26 -13.33
CA GLN A 55 -5.86 16.69 -12.00
C GLN A 55 -5.44 15.22 -12.01
N PHE A 56 -4.36 14.91 -11.29
CA PHE A 56 -3.99 13.52 -11.01
C PHE A 56 -5.01 12.86 -10.11
N THR A 57 -5.33 11.60 -10.41
CA THR A 57 -6.19 10.81 -9.53
C THR A 57 -5.54 10.60 -8.17
N ARG A 58 -6.36 10.51 -7.12
CA ARG A 58 -5.89 10.16 -5.76
C ARG A 58 -5.12 8.84 -5.78
N GLN A 59 -5.55 7.90 -6.63
CA GLN A 59 -4.90 6.61 -6.79
C GLN A 59 -3.44 6.77 -7.25
N VAL A 60 -3.17 7.53 -8.31
CA VAL A 60 -1.80 7.75 -8.79
C VAL A 60 -0.95 8.53 -7.78
N ARG A 61 -1.55 9.51 -7.09
CA ARG A 61 -0.86 10.22 -5.99
C ARG A 61 -0.37 9.26 -4.91
N ARG A 62 -1.20 8.28 -4.50
CA ARG A 62 -0.80 7.25 -3.55
C ARG A 62 0.30 6.35 -4.11
N GLU A 63 0.21 5.95 -5.37
CA GLU A 63 1.22 5.10 -6.00
C GLU A 63 2.60 5.77 -6.10
N ALA A 64 2.61 7.08 -6.34
CA ALA A 64 3.82 7.88 -6.39
C ALA A 64 4.55 7.97 -5.04
N THR A 65 3.84 7.95 -3.90
CA THR A 65 4.52 8.00 -2.57
C THR A 65 5.41 6.78 -2.34
N SER A 66 5.05 5.61 -2.87
CA SER A 66 5.87 4.41 -2.74
C SER A 66 7.17 4.48 -3.57
N GLN A 67 7.22 5.30 -4.62
CA GLN A 67 8.47 5.52 -5.36
C GLN A 67 9.45 6.38 -4.56
N LEU A 68 8.96 7.42 -3.87
CA LEU A 68 9.80 8.25 -3.01
C LEU A 68 10.55 7.39 -1.98
N GLY A 69 9.81 6.52 -1.27
CA GLY A 69 10.42 5.62 -0.28
C GLY A 69 11.45 4.64 -0.86
N ARG A 70 11.23 4.13 -2.08
CA ARG A 70 12.18 3.20 -2.73
C ARG A 70 13.46 3.88 -3.21
N ASN A 71 13.36 5.15 -3.59
CA ASN A 71 14.50 5.93 -4.06
C ASN A 71 15.37 6.46 -2.90
N GLY A 72 15.07 6.07 -1.66
CA GLY A 72 15.94 6.32 -0.51
C GLY A 72 15.92 7.76 0.02
N ILE A 73 14.83 8.49 -0.23
CA ILE A 73 14.66 9.81 0.39
C ILE A 73 14.66 9.68 1.93
N ALA A 74 15.34 10.59 2.61
CA ALA A 74 15.36 10.60 4.07
C ALA A 74 13.97 10.89 4.63
N LEU A 75 13.67 10.35 5.81
CA LEU A 75 12.34 10.43 6.42
C LEU A 75 11.94 11.88 6.75
N GLU A 76 12.93 12.69 7.13
CA GLU A 76 12.81 14.12 7.44
C GLU A 76 12.47 14.94 6.18
N GLN A 77 12.91 14.48 5.00
CA GLN A 77 12.67 15.15 3.73
C GLN A 77 11.29 14.84 3.16
N LEU A 78 10.64 13.75 3.57
CA LEU A 78 9.31 13.37 3.07
C LEU A 78 8.25 14.44 3.38
N GLN A 79 8.35 15.11 4.54
CA GLN A 79 7.41 16.16 4.94
C GLN A 79 7.48 17.40 4.04
N ALA A 80 8.65 17.67 3.43
CA ALA A 80 8.82 18.78 2.51
C ALA A 80 8.26 18.48 1.10
N VAL A 81 8.15 17.19 0.73
CA VAL A 81 7.72 16.75 -0.60
C VAL A 81 6.24 16.39 -0.64
N LEU A 82 5.64 16.02 0.50
CA LEU A 82 4.26 15.55 0.60
C LEU A 82 3.37 16.54 1.37
N PRO A 83 2.12 16.79 0.91
CA PRO A 83 1.54 16.28 -0.34
C PRO A 83 2.17 16.96 -1.56
N PHE A 84 2.26 16.22 -2.67
CA PHE A 84 2.82 16.74 -3.92
C PHE A 84 2.11 18.02 -4.37
N GLN A 85 2.86 19.11 -4.59
CA GLN A 85 2.29 20.42 -4.97
C GLN A 85 2.28 20.69 -6.48
N GLN A 86 3.23 20.13 -7.25
CA GLN A 86 3.36 20.42 -8.69
C GLN A 86 3.62 19.12 -9.47
N GLU A 87 4.87 18.63 -9.48
CA GLU A 87 5.21 17.39 -10.15
C GLU A 87 5.03 16.18 -9.23
N ILE A 88 4.38 15.14 -9.77
CA ILE A 88 4.25 13.85 -9.14
C ILE A 88 5.17 12.88 -9.89
N PRO A 89 6.13 12.22 -9.21
CA PRO A 89 6.93 11.20 -9.86
C PRO A 89 6.01 10.05 -10.27
N LEU A 90 5.70 9.99 -11.56
CA LEU A 90 4.75 9.01 -12.08
C LEU A 90 5.38 7.63 -12.11
N PRO A 91 4.67 6.59 -11.66
CA PRO A 91 5.20 5.25 -11.69
C PRO A 91 5.15 4.71 -13.12
N ASN A 92 6.29 4.22 -13.63
CA ASN A 92 6.37 3.57 -14.95
C ASN A 92 5.49 2.31 -15.07
N ARG A 93 4.98 1.80 -13.94
CA ARG A 93 4.03 0.69 -13.85
C ARG A 93 3.15 0.85 -12.62
N ARG A 94 1.91 0.36 -12.69
CA ARG A 94 0.99 0.35 -11.54
C ARG A 94 1.67 -0.22 -10.29
N ASN A 95 1.55 0.50 -9.18
CA ASN A 95 2.16 0.11 -7.93
C ASN A 95 1.11 -0.45 -6.97
N LEU A 96 1.23 -1.72 -6.61
CA LEU A 96 0.30 -2.40 -5.72
C LEU A 96 0.68 -2.25 -4.23
N ARG A 97 1.75 -1.51 -3.94
CA ARG A 97 2.40 -1.44 -2.62
C ARG A 97 2.37 -0.04 -2.02
N TYR A 98 1.48 0.82 -2.48
CA TYR A 98 1.30 2.14 -1.88
C TYR A 98 0.78 2.06 -0.45
N GLY A 99 1.11 3.08 0.34
CA GLY A 99 0.75 3.12 1.76
C GLY A 99 1.12 1.82 2.48
N PRO A 100 0.23 1.27 3.33
CA PRO A 100 0.54 0.09 4.12
C PRO A 100 0.47 -1.24 3.34
N HIS A 101 0.04 -1.23 2.06
CA HIS A 101 -0.04 -2.47 1.26
C HIS A 101 1.33 -3.08 0.94
N GLY A 102 2.41 -2.32 1.16
CA GLY A 102 3.79 -2.75 0.98
C GLY A 102 4.48 -3.34 2.21
N ILE A 103 3.86 -3.30 3.40
CA ILE A 103 4.52 -3.69 4.67
C ILE A 103 4.93 -5.16 4.69
N HIS A 104 4.12 -6.06 4.11
CA HIS A 104 4.42 -7.49 4.07
C HIS A 104 3.90 -8.14 2.77
N GLU A 105 4.60 -9.18 2.31
CA GLU A 105 4.14 -10.02 1.21
C GLU A 105 3.01 -10.94 1.66
N TYR A 106 1.97 -11.08 0.84
CA TYR A 106 0.91 -12.05 1.12
C TYR A 106 0.45 -12.65 -0.20
N ARG A 107 0.58 -13.98 -0.33
CA ARG A 107 0.15 -14.69 -1.54
C ARG A 107 -1.38 -14.65 -1.63
N GLY A 108 -1.89 -14.39 -2.83
CA GLY A 108 -3.33 -14.33 -3.06
C GLY A 108 -4.03 -13.10 -2.48
N LYS A 109 -3.31 -12.02 -2.11
CA LYS A 109 -3.98 -10.77 -1.71
C LYS A 109 -4.64 -10.07 -2.90
N PHE A 110 -5.80 -9.45 -2.68
CA PHE A 110 -6.40 -8.56 -3.66
C PHE A 110 -5.48 -7.37 -3.99
N PHE A 111 -5.58 -6.90 -5.23
CA PHE A 111 -5.01 -5.63 -5.64
C PHE A 111 -5.80 -4.49 -4.97
N PRO A 112 -5.13 -3.54 -4.29
CA PRO A 112 -5.81 -2.43 -3.62
C PRO A 112 -6.72 -1.61 -4.55
N GLN A 113 -6.30 -1.39 -5.80
CA GLN A 113 -7.08 -0.71 -6.84
C GLN A 113 -8.38 -1.43 -7.15
N LEU A 114 -8.37 -2.77 -7.18
CA LEU A 114 -9.58 -3.57 -7.43
C LEU A 114 -10.57 -3.37 -6.29
N VAL A 115 -10.10 -3.50 -5.04
CA VAL A 115 -10.93 -3.29 -3.85
C VAL A 115 -11.51 -1.88 -3.85
N ARG A 116 -10.69 -0.84 -4.08
CA ARG A 116 -11.17 0.55 -4.20
C ARG A 116 -12.26 0.70 -5.26
N SER A 117 -12.10 0.04 -6.41
CA SER A 117 -13.07 0.07 -7.50
C SER A 117 -14.39 -0.57 -7.07
N LEU A 118 -14.33 -1.73 -6.42
CA LEU A 118 -15.52 -2.43 -5.91
C LEU A 118 -16.26 -1.58 -4.87
N LEU A 119 -15.53 -0.94 -3.95
CA LEU A 119 -16.14 -0.02 -2.97
C LEU A 119 -16.82 1.17 -3.64
N ASN A 120 -16.19 1.73 -4.69
CA ASN A 120 -16.77 2.84 -5.45
C ASN A 120 -18.01 2.42 -6.25
N ILE A 121 -17.98 1.24 -6.90
CA ILE A 121 -19.11 0.67 -7.65
C ILE A 121 -20.27 0.35 -6.71
N ALA A 122 -19.97 -0.16 -5.51
CA ALA A 122 -20.97 -0.43 -4.47
C ALA A 122 -21.58 0.86 -3.88
N GLY A 123 -21.14 2.05 -4.30
CA GLY A 123 -21.69 3.32 -3.84
C GLY A 123 -21.34 3.64 -2.39
N VAL A 124 -20.25 3.06 -1.86
CA VAL A 124 -19.87 3.26 -0.45
C VAL A 124 -19.53 4.74 -0.22
N SER A 125 -20.18 5.31 0.80
CA SER A 125 -19.91 6.65 1.32
C SER A 125 -18.98 6.59 2.53
N PRO A 126 -18.23 7.68 2.82
CA PRO A 126 -17.53 7.81 4.10
C PRO A 126 -18.47 7.53 5.28
N ALA A 127 -17.90 7.08 6.40
CA ALA A 127 -18.58 6.59 7.59
C ALA A 127 -19.42 5.30 7.43
N SER A 128 -19.48 4.68 6.24
CA SER A 128 -20.08 3.35 6.09
C SER A 128 -19.31 2.30 6.89
N LEU A 129 -19.99 1.22 7.27
CA LEU A 129 -19.39 0.03 7.89
C LEU A 129 -19.22 -1.08 6.84
N ILE A 130 -18.01 -1.61 6.69
CA ILE A 130 -17.67 -2.64 5.71
C ILE A 130 -17.25 -3.92 6.45
N LEU A 131 -17.84 -5.06 6.07
CA LEU A 131 -17.45 -6.36 6.58
C LEU A 131 -16.69 -7.14 5.50
N ASP A 132 -15.51 -7.63 5.83
CA ASP A 132 -14.78 -8.63 5.05
C ASP A 132 -14.58 -9.89 5.91
N PRO A 133 -15.38 -10.96 5.70
CA PRO A 133 -15.34 -12.15 6.54
C PRO A 133 -14.12 -13.04 6.28
N MET A 134 -13.30 -12.75 5.26
CA MET A 134 -12.11 -13.51 4.87
C MET A 134 -10.99 -12.55 4.43
N CYS A 135 -10.66 -11.60 5.31
CA CYS A 135 -9.90 -10.42 4.95
C CYS A 135 -8.42 -10.67 4.63
N GLY A 136 -7.88 -11.85 4.98
CA GLY A 136 -6.46 -12.18 4.81
C GLY A 136 -5.55 -11.13 5.44
N SER A 137 -4.57 -10.65 4.67
CA SER A 137 -3.70 -9.54 5.08
C SER A 137 -4.39 -8.16 5.09
N GLY A 138 -5.72 -8.10 4.98
CA GLY A 138 -6.51 -6.90 5.24
C GLY A 138 -6.48 -5.85 4.12
N THR A 139 -6.51 -6.23 2.84
CA THR A 139 -6.60 -5.22 1.75
C THR A 139 -7.93 -4.45 1.83
N THR A 140 -9.06 -5.15 1.98
CA THR A 140 -10.40 -4.54 2.12
C THR A 140 -10.52 -3.55 3.28
N PRO A 141 -10.22 -3.94 4.54
CA PRO A 141 -10.33 -3.00 5.65
C PRO A 141 -9.38 -1.81 5.54
N THR A 142 -8.19 -2.01 4.98
CA THR A 142 -7.24 -0.90 4.72
C THR A 142 -7.81 0.09 3.71
N GLU A 143 -8.33 -0.38 2.57
CA GLU A 143 -8.88 0.50 1.54
C GLU A 143 -10.17 1.18 2.00
N ALA A 144 -11.00 0.50 2.80
CA ALA A 144 -12.17 1.06 3.46
C ALA A 144 -11.76 2.23 4.38
N ALA A 145 -10.77 2.03 5.25
CA ALA A 145 -10.25 3.08 6.13
C ALA A 145 -9.73 4.28 5.34
N LEU A 146 -9.00 4.03 4.25
CA LEU A 146 -8.53 5.05 3.32
C LEU A 146 -9.64 5.76 2.52
N LEU A 147 -10.89 5.27 2.56
CA LEU A 147 -12.11 5.95 2.06
C LEU A 147 -12.83 6.72 3.18
N GLY A 148 -12.33 6.69 4.42
CA GLY A 148 -13.01 7.24 5.58
C GLY A 148 -14.15 6.35 6.09
N CYS A 149 -14.14 5.05 5.79
CA CYS A 149 -15.12 4.08 6.27
C CYS A 149 -14.61 3.34 7.51
N GLN A 150 -15.53 2.77 8.29
CA GLN A 150 -15.21 1.75 9.29
C GLN A 150 -15.18 0.38 8.64
N ALA A 151 -14.32 -0.52 9.14
CA ALA A 151 -14.24 -1.87 8.61
C ALA A 151 -14.01 -2.91 9.71
N ILE A 152 -14.68 -4.05 9.55
CA ILE A 152 -14.49 -5.26 10.35
C ILE A 152 -13.91 -6.33 9.41
N GLY A 153 -12.70 -6.78 9.72
CA GLY A 153 -12.06 -7.88 9.01
C GLY A 153 -11.98 -9.13 9.90
N LEU A 154 -12.40 -10.27 9.36
CA LEU A 154 -12.28 -11.57 10.00
C LEU A 154 -11.35 -12.45 9.16
N ASP A 155 -10.52 -13.25 9.82
CA ASP A 155 -9.73 -14.30 9.17
C ASP A 155 -9.39 -15.39 10.20
N LEU A 156 -9.28 -16.64 9.75
CA LEU A 156 -8.93 -17.76 10.62
C LEU A 156 -7.42 -17.81 10.91
N ASN A 157 -6.59 -17.31 10.00
CA ASN A 157 -5.14 -17.35 10.15
C ASN A 157 -4.67 -16.21 11.07
N PRO A 158 -4.09 -16.51 12.25
CA PRO A 158 -3.65 -15.49 13.19
C PRO A 158 -2.57 -14.56 12.63
N LEU A 159 -1.69 -15.06 11.74
CA LEU A 159 -0.68 -14.22 11.09
C LEU A 159 -1.34 -13.22 10.13
N SER A 160 -2.36 -13.64 9.38
CA SER A 160 -3.16 -12.77 8.51
C SER A 160 -3.82 -11.65 9.31
N VAL A 161 -4.43 -12.00 10.45
CA VAL A 161 -5.04 -11.03 11.37
C VAL A 161 -4.00 -10.04 11.90
N LEU A 162 -2.81 -10.52 12.30
CA LEU A 162 -1.72 -9.66 12.77
C LEU A 162 -1.29 -8.66 11.68
N MET A 163 -1.06 -9.13 10.45
CA MET A 163 -0.71 -8.26 9.32
C MET A 163 -1.81 -7.23 9.02
N SER A 164 -3.08 -7.66 9.03
CA SER A 164 -4.24 -6.79 8.81
C SER A 164 -4.30 -5.67 9.86
N ARG A 165 -4.13 -6.02 11.15
CA ARG A 165 -4.06 -5.07 12.26
C ARG A 165 -2.90 -4.09 12.14
N ALA A 166 -1.70 -4.59 11.84
CA ALA A 166 -0.52 -3.75 11.67
C ALA A 166 -0.70 -2.72 10.54
N LYS A 167 -1.26 -3.15 9.40
CA LYS A 167 -1.57 -2.26 8.28
C LYS A 167 -2.59 -1.19 8.66
N TYR A 168 -3.67 -1.59 9.32
CA TYR A 168 -4.68 -0.63 9.78
C TYR A 168 -4.10 0.38 10.77
N ALA A 169 -3.37 -0.09 11.79
CA ALA A 169 -2.74 0.77 12.80
C ALA A 169 -1.75 1.77 12.21
N SER A 170 -1.03 1.38 11.14
CA SER A 170 -0.10 2.29 10.47
C SER A 170 -0.76 3.48 9.76
N LEU A 171 -2.09 3.45 9.54
CA LEU A 171 -2.83 4.59 9.01
C LEU A 171 -3.10 5.67 10.07
N THR A 172 -3.02 5.32 11.36
CA THR A 172 -3.39 6.19 12.48
C THR A 172 -2.21 6.58 13.37
N ILE A 173 -1.08 5.87 13.25
CA ILE A 173 0.13 6.17 14.02
C ILE A 173 0.69 7.55 13.62
N GLN A 174 1.14 8.32 14.60
CA GLN A 174 1.81 9.59 14.31
C GLN A 174 3.19 9.32 13.70
N PRO A 175 3.60 10.05 12.64
CA PRO A 175 4.89 9.83 12.01
C PRO A 175 6.06 9.88 12.99
N ASP A 176 6.08 10.84 13.92
CA ASP A 176 7.17 10.99 14.89
C ASP A 176 7.28 9.81 15.87
N GLU A 177 6.14 9.22 16.26
CA GLU A 177 6.12 8.01 17.08
C GLU A 177 6.71 6.82 16.33
N LEU A 178 6.36 6.66 15.05
CA LEU A 178 6.90 5.61 14.20
C LEU A 178 8.42 5.78 14.00
N ILE A 179 8.88 7.01 13.75
CA ILE A 179 10.30 7.36 13.65
C ILE A 179 11.03 6.96 14.93
N LYS A 180 10.51 7.39 16.08
CA LYS A 180 11.11 7.11 17.39
C LYS A 180 11.19 5.60 17.66
N ALA A 181 10.11 4.87 17.39
CA ALA A 181 10.07 3.42 17.53
C ALA A 181 11.08 2.73 16.61
N TYR A 182 11.18 3.17 15.35
CA TYR A 182 12.16 2.66 14.40
C TYR A 182 13.59 2.91 14.86
N GLN A 183 13.92 4.10 15.35
CA GLN A 183 15.28 4.42 15.83
C GLN A 183 15.64 3.60 17.07
N SER A 184 14.70 3.42 18.01
CA SER A 184 14.90 2.54 19.18
C SER A 184 15.20 1.11 18.75
N PHE A 185 14.32 0.54 17.90
CA PHE A 185 14.45 -0.81 17.40
C PHE A 185 15.75 -1.02 16.61
N LYS A 186 16.11 -0.06 15.75
CA LYS A 186 17.37 -0.08 15.00
C LYS A 186 18.57 -0.06 15.95
N GLY A 187 18.54 0.76 17.00
CA GLY A 187 19.58 0.82 18.01
C GLY A 187 19.75 -0.52 18.74
N GLU A 188 18.65 -1.13 19.17
CA GLU A 188 18.63 -2.46 19.80
C GLU A 188 19.16 -3.55 18.84
N LEU A 189 18.80 -3.49 17.56
CA LEU A 189 19.20 -4.48 16.55
C LEU A 189 20.69 -4.36 16.16
N LEU A 190 21.23 -3.14 16.13
CA LEU A 190 22.64 -2.88 15.83
C LEU A 190 23.56 -3.03 17.05
N HIS A 191 22.99 -2.94 18.25
CA HIS A 191 23.68 -3.18 19.52
C HIS A 191 22.92 -4.26 20.31
N PRO A 192 22.83 -5.49 19.78
CA PRO A 192 22.13 -6.55 20.48
C PRO A 192 22.79 -6.75 21.83
N ALA A 193 21.98 -6.83 22.89
CA ALA A 193 22.49 -7.31 24.17
C ALA A 193 23.14 -8.67 23.93
N THR A 194 24.41 -8.83 24.32
CA THR A 194 25.10 -10.11 24.29
C THR A 194 24.45 -11.03 25.33
N SER A 195 23.31 -11.62 24.97
CA SER A 195 22.76 -12.73 25.72
C SER A 195 23.61 -13.95 25.40
N SER A 196 24.55 -14.30 26.28
CA SER A 196 25.33 -15.53 26.19
C SER A 196 24.51 -16.75 26.63
N ALA A 197 23.22 -16.80 26.27
CA ALA A 197 22.37 -17.91 26.64
C ALA A 197 22.83 -19.14 25.85
N GLN A 198 23.54 -20.06 26.50
CA GLN A 198 23.78 -21.39 25.93
C GLN A 198 22.43 -22.04 25.63
N LEU A 199 22.26 -22.49 24.40
CA LEU A 199 21.02 -23.09 23.94
C LEU A 199 21.12 -24.61 24.08
N PRO A 200 20.38 -25.22 25.01
CA PRO A 200 20.46 -26.66 25.24
C PRO A 200 19.99 -27.49 24.02
N TRP A 201 19.24 -26.87 23.09
CA TRP A 201 18.65 -27.57 21.97
C TRP A 201 19.65 -27.89 20.86
N LEU A 202 20.64 -27.03 20.58
CA LEU A 202 21.63 -27.30 19.54
C LEU A 202 22.49 -28.51 19.91
N GLU A 203 22.91 -28.56 21.17
CA GLU A 203 23.66 -29.69 21.73
C GLU A 203 22.80 -30.97 21.79
N SER A 204 21.47 -30.84 21.79
CA SER A 204 20.55 -31.98 21.71
C SER A 204 20.39 -32.58 20.30
N LEU A 205 20.89 -31.90 19.26
CA LEU A 205 20.78 -32.38 17.88
C LEU A 205 21.90 -33.36 17.51
N PRO A 206 21.69 -34.25 16.53
CA PRO A 206 22.76 -35.07 15.96
C PRO A 206 23.95 -34.25 15.44
N PRO A 207 25.19 -34.76 15.49
CA PRO A 207 26.39 -34.01 15.07
C PRO A 207 26.34 -33.51 13.63
N GLN A 208 25.71 -34.26 12.73
CA GLN A 208 25.53 -33.88 11.33
C GLN A 208 24.62 -32.65 11.17
N ASP A 209 23.60 -32.52 12.01
CA ASP A 209 22.64 -31.42 11.98
C ASP A 209 23.25 -30.16 12.62
N GLN A 210 24.05 -30.33 13.68
CA GLN A 210 24.86 -29.26 14.26
C GLN A 210 25.84 -28.69 13.22
N ALA A 211 26.56 -29.56 12.51
CA ALA A 211 27.49 -29.15 11.46
C ALA A 211 26.77 -28.47 10.28
N TYR A 212 25.61 -29.01 9.88
CA TYR A 212 24.78 -28.39 8.84
C TYR A 212 24.35 -26.97 9.26
N LEU A 213 23.73 -26.80 10.43
CA LEU A 213 23.25 -25.50 10.89
C LEU A 213 24.38 -24.48 11.05
N THR A 214 25.53 -24.90 11.57
CA THR A 214 26.71 -24.01 11.73
C THR A 214 27.31 -23.54 10.40
N ASN A 215 27.07 -24.28 9.30
CA ASN A 215 27.47 -23.83 7.96
C ASN A 215 26.52 -22.79 7.37
N TRP A 216 25.24 -22.80 7.74
CA TRP A 216 24.22 -21.90 7.20
C TRP A 216 24.07 -20.62 8.01
N PHE A 217 24.40 -20.65 9.30
CA PHE A 217 24.13 -19.56 10.23
C PHE A 217 25.41 -19.11 10.93
N ALA A 218 25.53 -17.80 11.15
CA ALA A 218 26.65 -17.23 11.91
C ALA A 218 26.66 -17.78 13.35
N PRO A 219 27.83 -17.93 13.99
CA PRO A 219 27.93 -18.47 15.35
C PRO A 219 27.00 -17.78 16.35
N GLN A 220 26.78 -16.47 16.19
CA GLN A 220 25.87 -15.67 17.02
C GLN A 220 24.39 -16.07 16.85
N VAL A 221 23.97 -16.47 15.65
CA VAL A 221 22.60 -16.95 15.40
C VAL A 221 22.40 -18.34 15.99
N VAL A 222 23.42 -19.18 15.87
CA VAL A 222 23.46 -20.53 16.41
C VAL A 222 23.60 -20.53 17.95
N SER A 223 24.14 -19.45 18.53
CA SER A 223 24.35 -19.28 19.97
C SER A 223 23.37 -18.35 20.69
N CYS A 224 22.52 -17.59 19.97
CA CYS A 224 21.60 -16.59 20.57
C CYS A 224 20.09 -16.79 20.22
N ALA A 225 19.68 -17.90 19.62
CA ALA A 225 18.27 -18.25 19.35
C ALA A 225 17.62 -19.25 20.34
#